data_AF-Q9NIV4-F1
#
_entry.id   AF-Q9NIV4-F1
#
_cell.length_a   1.000
_cell.length_b   1.000
_cell.length_c   1.000
_cell.angle_alpha   90.00
_cell.angle_beta   90.00
_cell.angle_gamma   90.00
#
_symmetry.space_group_name_H-M   'P 1'
#
loop_
_entity.id
_entity.type
_entity.pdbx_description
1 polymer ?
#
loop_
_entity_poly.entity_id
_entity_poly.type
_entity_poly.pdbx_seq_one_letter_code
_entity_poly.pdbx_strand_id
1 'polypeptide(L)'
;MPMEETDEDIESGSLSNELERKRRDLEGIDESEGETDVAGEQRKRARRRRRCLHIHLKQYERGKTRRNEDGERETEYQANGGAEQAKEDYKYLRHRCRLGRRKLDLGSNILTITIRKRTYVINY
;
A
#
# COMPACT_ATOMS: atom_id res chain seq x y z
N MET A 1 36.74 -47.03 28.57
CA MET A 1 35.34 -47.46 28.57
C MET A 1 34.58 -46.55 27.61
N PRO A 2 33.70 -47.08 26.75
CA PRO A 2 32.89 -46.32 25.80
C PRO A 2 31.65 -45.74 26.49
N MET A 3 31.19 -44.56 26.07
CA MET A 3 29.84 -44.09 26.35
C MET A 3 29.19 -43.72 25.01
N GLU A 4 28.15 -44.47 24.67
CA GLU A 4 27.18 -44.20 23.62
C GLU A 4 25.94 -43.50 24.21
N GLU A 5 25.16 -42.86 23.33
CA GLU A 5 23.77 -42.37 23.44
C GLU A 5 23.56 -41.09 24.30
N THR A 6 22.88 -40.02 23.86
CA THR A 6 21.64 -39.93 23.06
C THR A 6 21.51 -38.59 22.32
N ASP A 7 20.97 -38.62 21.10
CA ASP A 7 20.31 -37.49 20.41
C ASP A 7 18.98 -37.18 21.10
N GLU A 8 18.75 -35.92 21.49
CA GLU A 8 17.40 -35.33 21.62
C GLU A 8 17.42 -33.88 21.12
N ASP A 9 16.84 -33.69 19.93
CA ASP A 9 16.31 -32.41 19.45
C ASP A 9 15.36 -31.79 20.48
N ILE A 10 15.37 -30.46 20.65
CA ILE A 10 14.17 -29.60 20.72
C ILE A 10 14.59 -28.12 20.65
N GLU A 11 13.97 -27.44 19.68
CA GLU A 11 14.08 -26.03 19.34
C GLU A 11 13.83 -25.08 20.54
N SER A 12 14.68 -24.04 20.68
CA SER A 12 14.29 -22.79 21.36
C SER A 12 15.16 -21.61 20.94
N GLY A 13 15.24 -21.38 19.63
CA GLY A 13 15.75 -20.12 19.06
C GLY A 13 14.63 -19.10 18.89
N SER A 14 13.96 -18.65 19.96
CA SER A 14 12.94 -17.59 19.86
C SER A 14 12.65 -16.85 21.15
N LEU A 15 13.65 -16.15 21.73
CA LEU A 15 13.39 -15.12 22.76
C LEU A 15 14.34 -13.91 22.71
N SER A 16 15.04 -13.65 21.60
CA SER A 16 16.01 -12.52 21.54
C SER A 16 15.51 -11.24 20.86
N ASN A 17 14.28 -11.18 20.34
CA ASN A 17 13.84 -10.01 19.54
C ASN A 17 12.73 -9.15 20.16
N GLU A 18 12.24 -9.48 21.36
CA GLU A 18 11.20 -8.70 22.02
C GLU A 18 11.76 -7.59 22.93
N LEU A 19 12.94 -7.80 23.52
CA LEU A 19 13.59 -6.82 24.39
C LEU A 19 14.20 -5.64 23.62
N GLU A 20 14.70 -5.86 22.40
CA GLU A 20 15.21 -4.77 21.55
C GLU A 20 14.10 -3.81 21.06
N ARG A 21 12.86 -4.29 20.93
CA ARG A 21 11.72 -3.42 20.61
C ARG A 21 11.40 -2.44 21.72
N LYS A 22 11.39 -2.91 22.98
CA LYS A 22 11.07 -2.05 24.13
C LYS A 22 12.13 -0.98 24.40
N ARG A 23 13.40 -1.22 24.07
CA ARG A 23 14.46 -0.20 24.24
C ARG A 23 14.33 0.98 23.26
N ARG A 24 13.84 0.76 22.03
CA ARG A 24 13.62 1.85 21.06
C ARG A 24 12.45 2.76 21.39
N ASP A 25 11.47 2.29 22.16
CA ASP A 25 10.27 3.07 22.48
C ASP A 25 10.47 4.03 23.67
N LEU A 26 11.56 3.91 24.44
CA LEU A 26 11.80 4.71 25.65
C LEU A 26 12.92 5.76 25.54
N GLU A 27 13.86 5.63 24.59
CA GLU A 27 14.91 6.65 24.33
C GLU A 27 14.50 7.72 23.30
N GLY A 28 13.23 7.70 22.85
CA GLY A 28 12.67 8.70 21.94
C GLY A 28 11.98 9.87 22.64
N ILE A 29 12.17 10.03 23.96
CA ILE A 29 11.75 11.21 24.72
C ILE A 29 12.95 12.14 24.76
N ASP A 30 13.23 12.77 23.61
CA ASP A 30 14.15 13.89 23.57
C ASP A 30 13.40 15.13 23.06
N GLU A 31 13.62 16.20 23.81
CA GLU A 31 12.85 17.42 23.86
C GLU A 31 13.15 18.26 22.61
N SER A 32 12.32 18.13 21.57
CA SER A 32 12.31 19.09 20.47
C SER A 32 10.88 19.40 20.04
N GLU A 33 10.21 20.16 20.92
CA GLU A 33 9.26 21.16 20.47
C GLU A 33 9.98 22.10 19.49
N GLY A 34 9.72 21.99 18.17
CA GLY A 34 10.22 23.05 17.27
C GLY A 34 10.33 22.78 15.78
N GLU A 35 10.28 21.55 15.29
CA GLU A 35 10.24 21.32 13.84
C GLU A 35 9.12 20.34 13.53
N THR A 36 8.01 20.86 12.98
CA THR A 36 6.99 20.02 12.37
C THR A 36 7.71 19.16 11.33
N ASP A 37 7.87 17.86 11.62
CA ASP A 37 8.56 16.91 10.77
C ASP A 37 7.80 16.77 9.44
N VAL A 38 8.05 17.73 8.54
CA VAL A 38 7.32 17.93 7.28
C VAL A 38 7.43 16.67 6.43
N ALA A 39 8.58 16.01 6.50
CA ALA A 39 8.81 14.72 5.86
C ALA A 39 7.94 13.62 6.46
N GLY A 40 7.84 13.54 7.79
CA GLY A 40 6.94 12.64 8.50
C GLY A 40 5.46 12.85 8.13
N GLU A 41 5.01 14.10 8.09
CA GLU A 41 3.65 14.46 7.67
C GLU A 41 3.36 14.10 6.21
N GLN A 42 4.29 14.38 5.29
CA GLN A 42 4.14 14.06 3.88
C GLN A 42 4.04 12.53 3.66
N ARG A 43 4.85 11.75 4.38
CA ARG A 43 4.79 10.28 4.36
C ARG A 43 3.44 9.78 4.88
N LYS A 44 2.94 10.32 6.00
CA LYS A 44 1.61 10.00 6.56
C LYS A 44 0.49 10.31 5.57
N ARG A 45 0.52 11.49 4.92
CA ARG A 45 -0.45 11.89 3.89
C ARG A 45 -0.41 10.92 2.70
N ALA A 46 0.77 10.57 2.19
CA ALA A 46 0.92 9.63 1.08
C ALA A 46 0.37 8.22 1.41
N ARG A 47 0.60 7.73 2.63
CA ARG A 47 0.04 6.46 3.12
C ARG A 47 -1.49 6.48 3.15
N ARG A 48 -2.10 7.55 3.66
CA ARG A 48 -3.57 7.71 3.69
C ARG A 48 -4.18 7.65 2.27
N ARG A 49 -3.57 8.34 1.30
CA ARG A 49 -4.03 8.33 -0.11
C ARG A 49 -3.99 6.91 -0.71
N ARG A 50 -2.89 6.18 -0.48
CA ARG A 50 -2.75 4.79 -0.96
C ARG A 50 -3.76 3.85 -0.33
N ARG A 51 -4.04 4.02 0.97
CA ARG A 51 -5.04 3.22 1.67
C ARG A 51 -6.44 3.48 1.11
N CYS A 52 -6.80 4.74 0.87
CA CYS A 52 -8.08 5.11 0.25
C CYS A 52 -8.26 4.47 -1.12
N LEU A 53 -7.24 4.54 -1.98
CA LEU A 53 -7.23 3.83 -3.27
C LEU A 53 -7.45 2.32 -3.08
N HIS A 54 -6.67 1.66 -2.22
CA HIS A 54 -6.80 0.21 -2.03
C HIS A 54 -8.18 -0.19 -1.50
N ILE A 55 -8.81 0.63 -0.65
CA ILE A 55 -10.17 0.37 -0.16
C ILE A 55 -11.16 0.47 -1.32
N HIS A 56 -11.04 1.49 -2.17
CA HIS A 56 -11.89 1.63 -3.34
C HIS A 56 -11.71 0.47 -4.33
N LEU A 57 -10.47 0.09 -4.63
CA LEU A 57 -10.16 -1.03 -5.52
C LEU A 57 -10.67 -2.40 -5.02
N LYS A 58 -10.92 -2.55 -3.71
CA LYS A 58 -11.53 -3.77 -3.15
C LYS A 58 -13.01 -3.94 -3.49
N GLN A 59 -13.66 -2.91 -4.00
CA GLN A 59 -15.07 -2.96 -4.41
C GLN A 59 -15.26 -3.72 -5.73
N TYR A 60 -14.20 -3.83 -6.53
CA TYR A 60 -14.22 -4.57 -7.79
C TYR A 60 -13.76 -6.01 -7.60
N GLU A 61 -14.15 -6.86 -8.55
CA GLU A 61 -13.67 -8.23 -8.62
C GLU A 61 -12.14 -8.28 -8.75
N ARG A 62 -11.56 -9.45 -8.46
CA ARG A 62 -10.11 -9.65 -8.33
C ARG A 62 -9.39 -9.22 -9.61
N GLY A 63 -8.72 -8.07 -9.55
CA GLY A 63 -8.04 -7.49 -10.71
C GLY A 63 -6.92 -8.39 -11.25
N LYS A 64 -6.79 -8.44 -12.58
CA LYS A 64 -5.75 -9.18 -13.28
C LYS A 64 -4.49 -8.33 -13.35
N THR A 65 -3.42 -8.78 -12.70
CA THR A 65 -2.13 -8.07 -12.71
C THR A 65 -1.26 -8.56 -13.85
N ARG A 66 -0.74 -7.65 -14.68
CA ARG A 66 0.20 -7.92 -15.78
C ARG A 66 1.38 -6.95 -15.73
N ARG A 67 2.43 -7.22 -16.52
CA ARG A 67 3.49 -6.23 -16.78
C ARG A 67 3.26 -5.65 -18.17
N ASN A 68 3.32 -4.32 -18.28
CA ASN A 68 3.24 -3.63 -19.56
C ASN A 68 4.58 -3.65 -20.30
N GLU A 69 4.56 -3.17 -21.54
CA GLU A 69 5.74 -2.99 -22.40
C GLU A 69 6.80 -2.09 -21.74
N ASP A 70 6.38 -1.10 -20.95
CA ASP A 70 7.27 -0.24 -20.15
C ASP A 70 7.87 -0.93 -18.91
N GLY A 71 7.57 -2.22 -18.69
CA GLY A 71 7.99 -2.98 -17.50
C GLY A 71 7.25 -2.62 -16.21
N GLU A 72 6.23 -1.77 -16.29
CA GLU A 72 5.41 -1.38 -15.15
C GLU A 72 4.36 -2.44 -14.81
N ARG A 73 3.95 -2.51 -13.53
CA ARG A 73 2.88 -3.42 -13.10
C ARG A 73 1.52 -2.78 -13.36
N GLU A 74 0.78 -3.31 -14.31
CA GLU A 74 -0.60 -2.95 -14.56
C GLU A 74 -1.54 -3.90 -13.83
N THR A 75 -2.66 -3.40 -13.30
CA THR A 75 -3.74 -4.22 -12.76
C THR A 75 -5.05 -3.75 -13.33
N GLU A 76 -5.68 -4.63 -14.10
CA GLU A 76 -6.95 -4.41 -14.77
C GLU A 76 -8.10 -4.89 -13.87
N TYR A 77 -9.12 -4.06 -13.70
CA TYR A 77 -10.37 -4.36 -13.00
C TYR A 77 -11.53 -4.23 -13.98
N GLN A 78 -12.57 -5.03 -13.79
CA GLN A 78 -13.84 -4.89 -14.49
C GLN A 78 -14.91 -4.38 -13.52
N ALA A 79 -15.68 -3.41 -13.99
CA ALA A 79 -16.80 -2.77 -13.33
C ALA A 79 -18.01 -2.79 -14.27
N ASN A 80 -19.23 -2.71 -13.72
CA ASN A 80 -20.47 -2.86 -14.49
C ASN A 80 -21.27 -1.56 -14.69
N GLY A 81 -20.85 -0.43 -14.11
CA GLY A 81 -21.67 0.80 -14.10
C GLY A 81 -21.36 1.84 -15.17
N GLY A 82 -20.58 1.49 -16.21
CA GLY A 82 -20.38 2.34 -17.39
C GLY A 82 -19.78 3.73 -17.11
N ALA A 83 -20.01 4.64 -18.05
CA ALA A 83 -19.41 5.98 -18.07
C ALA A 83 -19.83 6.89 -16.90
N GLU A 84 -21.04 6.70 -16.34
CA GLU A 84 -21.51 7.48 -15.20
C GLU A 84 -20.75 7.08 -13.92
N GLN A 85 -20.62 5.78 -13.66
CA GLN A 85 -19.86 5.28 -12.52
C GLN A 85 -18.38 5.67 -12.63
N ALA A 86 -17.79 5.61 -13.83
CA ALA A 86 -16.42 6.08 -14.07
C ALA A 86 -16.20 7.54 -13.65
N LYS A 87 -17.17 8.43 -13.91
CA LYS A 87 -17.12 9.84 -13.49
C LYS A 87 -17.25 10.00 -11.98
N GLU A 88 -18.12 9.21 -11.34
CA GLU A 88 -18.27 9.23 -9.88
C GLU A 88 -17.00 8.75 -9.17
N ASP A 89 -16.40 7.67 -9.67
CA ASP A 89 -15.16 7.11 -9.12
C ASP A 89 -13.98 8.05 -9.32
N TYR A 90 -13.89 8.70 -10.48
CA TYR A 90 -12.92 9.78 -10.70
C TYR A 90 -13.08 10.92 -9.69
N LYS A 91 -14.32 11.38 -9.45
CA LYS A 91 -14.60 12.42 -8.44
C LYS A 91 -14.24 11.93 -7.03
N TYR A 92 -14.57 10.70 -6.68
CA TYR A 92 -14.24 10.10 -5.39
C TYR A 92 -12.73 10.07 -5.17
N LEU A 93 -11.97 9.53 -6.12
CA LEU A 93 -10.51 9.43 -6.03
C LEU A 93 -9.84 10.81 -5.96
N ARG A 94 -10.38 11.79 -6.68
CA ARG A 94 -9.86 13.16 -6.68
C ARG A 94 -10.18 13.91 -5.38
N HIS A 95 -11.42 13.87 -4.92
CA HIS A 95 -11.88 14.67 -3.77
C HIS A 95 -11.69 13.96 -2.43
N ARG A 96 -12.06 12.68 -2.33
CA ARG A 96 -11.94 11.88 -1.09
C ARG A 96 -10.53 11.36 -0.91
N CYS A 97 -9.97 10.69 -1.91
CA CYS A 97 -8.61 10.15 -1.81
C CYS A 97 -7.51 11.18 -2.07
N ARG A 98 -7.85 12.41 -2.47
CA ARG A 98 -6.92 13.52 -2.74
C ARG A 98 -5.77 13.12 -3.68
N LEU A 99 -6.08 12.29 -4.68
CA LEU A 99 -5.13 11.95 -5.75
C LEU A 99 -5.00 13.14 -6.70
N GLY A 100 -3.76 13.41 -7.12
CA GLY A 100 -3.47 14.54 -8.00
C GLY A 100 -3.92 14.26 -9.43
N ARG A 101 -4.28 15.31 -10.18
CA ARG A 101 -4.74 15.21 -11.58
C ARG A 101 -3.81 14.38 -12.47
N ARG A 102 -2.49 14.53 -12.33
CA ARG A 102 -1.49 13.77 -13.11
C ARG A 102 -1.49 12.25 -12.87
N LYS A 103 -2.22 11.77 -11.87
CA LYS A 103 -2.28 10.35 -11.48
C LYS A 103 -3.60 9.69 -11.85
N LEU A 104 -4.55 10.45 -12.38
CA LEU A 104 -5.89 10.00 -12.69
C LEU A 104 -6.21 10.46 -14.10
N ASP A 105 -6.40 9.50 -14.99
CA ASP A 105 -6.86 9.74 -16.35
C ASP A 105 -8.23 9.10 -16.54
N LEU A 106 -9.17 9.87 -17.08
CA LEU A 106 -10.55 9.44 -17.28
C LEU A 106 -10.84 9.42 -18.77
N GLY A 107 -10.92 8.22 -19.33
CA GLY A 107 -11.47 7.96 -20.66
C GLY A 107 -13.00 7.85 -20.62
N SER A 108 -13.60 7.43 -21.74
CA SER A 108 -15.06 7.28 -21.85
C SER A 108 -15.61 6.24 -20.87
N ASN A 109 -15.00 5.06 -20.84
CA ASN A 109 -15.38 3.92 -19.99
C ASN A 109 -14.20 3.35 -19.18
N ILE A 110 -13.06 4.05 -19.18
CA ILE A 110 -11.82 3.54 -18.58
C ILE A 110 -11.31 4.59 -17.61
N LEU A 111 -11.01 4.17 -16.39
CA LEU A 111 -10.35 4.98 -15.38
C LEU A 111 -8.95 4.43 -15.14
N THR A 112 -7.94 5.21 -15.50
CA THR A 112 -6.53 4.83 -15.35
C THR A 112 -5.92 5.60 -14.19
N ILE A 113 -5.26 4.86 -13.29
CA ILE A 113 -4.69 5.39 -12.06
C ILE A 113 -3.21 5.04 -11.98
N THR A 114 -2.34 6.04 -12.11
CA THR A 114 -0.88 5.83 -12.15
C THR A 114 -0.22 6.28 -10.86
N ILE A 115 0.43 5.36 -10.15
CA ILE A 115 1.12 5.64 -8.88
C ILE A 115 2.49 4.96 -8.86
N ARG A 116 3.54 5.77 -9.08
CA ARG A 116 4.92 5.28 -9.25
C ARG A 116 4.91 4.29 -10.43
N LYS A 117 5.56 3.12 -10.29
CA LYS A 117 5.65 2.06 -11.31
C LYS A 117 4.47 1.09 -11.31
N ARG A 118 3.27 1.60 -11.00
CA ARG A 118 2.05 0.81 -10.91
C ARG A 118 0.89 1.57 -11.55
N THR A 119 0.20 0.88 -12.43
CA THR A 119 -0.96 1.39 -13.14
C THR A 119 -2.15 0.52 -12.76
N TYR A 120 -3.26 1.15 -12.41
CA TYR A 120 -4.51 0.46 -12.14
C TYR A 120 -5.51 0.93 -13.19
N VAL A 121 -6.07 0.01 -13.96
CA VAL A 121 -7.01 0.30 -15.03
C VAL A 121 -8.34 -0.30 -14.62
N ILE A 122 -9.39 0.51 -14.59
CA ILE A 122 -10.75 0.07 -14.28
C ILE A 122 -11.59 0.26 -15.54
N ASN A 123 -12.08 -0.85 -16.11
CA ASN A 123 -12.93 -0.87 -17.28
C ASN A 123 -14.39 -0.97 -16.82
N TYR A 124 -15.22 -0.01 -17.23
CA TYR A 124 -16.64 0.11 -16.86
C TYR A 124 -17.59 -0.20 -18.02
#